data_AF-A0A4R4YWZ4-F1
#
_entry.id   AF-A0A4R4YWZ4-F1
#
_cell.length_a   1.000
_cell.length_b   1.000
_cell.length_c   1.000
_cell.angle_alpha   90.00
_cell.angle_beta   90.00
_cell.angle_gamma   90.00
#
_symmetry.space_group_name_H-M   'P 1'
#
loop_
_entity.id
_entity.type
_entity.pdbx_description
1 polymer ?
#
loop_
_entity_poly.entity_id
_entity_poly.type
_entity_poly.pdbx_seq_one_letter_code
_entity_poly.pdbx_strand_id
1 'polypeptide(L)'
;MNRDEPGTPSLRWDRDAVVAVDQRALPREYRLLRLTTVDELIDAIRSLAIRGAPAIGLAGALGVALSARLHGSAGEEAAAAVTADADRLAAARPTAVNLEWGVRRALGRLADGPEAVLAEATAMLHEDTASNRVAARRAADLVLSLTARRPLRLLTHCNTGRLATAATGTALGAILELAGRGHVAEVLVDETRPLLQGSRLTAWELGEAGVPYRICADSAAAAAMAQGLVDCVLVGADRIAANGDVANKIGTYGLAVAAAHHGVPFVVVAPESTWDRSLPDGSGILLEERDPAEITHVGGVAVAPAGAGVLNPAFDVTPAGLITGTVSEQRTVTGHFATGPAAGAAGTTARSLSARIAGLLSAFPDHPEPGIVFRDLAGVYAEPGLLAELADAVAGHFGGVDRILAVEARGFLLGAAVSARTGLPLTLVRKPGKLPGPVHRVEYALEYGTDQLEVQKGAIAPGERVLCVDDVLATGGTLAAAAALVAACGARTAGMAVLVALAGLGGSERLSRHPLLVLHDVPEADPAVPAGHGGAGYADGIDRKATA
;
A
#
# COMPACT_ATOMS: atom_id res chain seq x y z
N MET A 1 26.60 -6.46 37.01
CA MET A 1 26.11 -5.27 36.29
C MET A 1 24.65 -5.55 35.99
N ASN A 2 23.74 -4.75 36.56
CA ASN A 2 22.30 -5.01 36.53
C ASN A 2 21.81 -5.15 35.08
N ARG A 3 20.79 -5.99 34.86
CA ARG A 3 19.98 -5.90 33.65
C ARG A 3 19.26 -4.55 33.71
N ASP A 4 19.94 -3.52 33.21
CA ASP A 4 19.47 -2.14 33.22
C ASP A 4 18.21 -2.02 32.35
N GLU A 5 17.37 -1.07 32.74
CA GLU A 5 15.97 -0.88 32.40
C GLU A 5 15.55 -1.24 30.96
N PRO A 6 14.35 -1.86 30.78
CA PRO A 6 13.74 -2.02 29.47
C PRO A 6 13.74 -0.68 28.72
N GLY A 7 14.31 -0.67 27.50
CA GLY A 7 14.35 0.53 26.65
C GLY A 7 15.67 1.29 26.63
N THR A 8 16.77 0.74 27.17
CA THR A 8 18.11 1.31 26.99
C THR A 8 18.45 1.50 25.50
N PRO A 9 18.95 2.68 25.07
CA PRO A 9 19.32 2.96 23.68
C PRO A 9 20.32 1.95 23.12
N SER A 10 20.18 1.61 21.84
CA SER A 10 21.10 0.67 21.17
C SER A 10 22.45 1.30 20.81
N LEU A 11 22.48 2.64 20.76
CA LEU A 11 23.62 3.47 20.38
C LEU A 11 23.63 4.74 21.23
N ARG A 12 24.78 5.06 21.83
CA ARG A 12 24.96 6.28 22.64
C ARG A 12 26.41 6.77 22.64
N TRP A 13 26.58 8.05 22.94
CA TRP A 13 27.88 8.60 23.32
C TRP A 13 28.15 8.34 24.81
N ASP A 14 29.36 7.92 25.17
CA ASP A 14 29.76 7.69 26.56
C ASP A 14 31.18 8.20 26.84
N ARG A 15 31.25 9.44 27.34
CA ARG A 15 32.49 10.17 27.59
C ARG A 15 33.32 10.29 26.32
N ASP A 16 34.15 9.30 26.02
CA ASP A 16 35.16 9.27 24.95
C ASP A 16 34.95 8.14 23.94
N ALA A 17 33.80 7.46 23.99
CA ALA A 17 33.52 6.32 23.13
C ALA A 17 32.10 6.35 22.58
N VAL A 18 31.94 5.73 21.41
CA VAL A 18 30.64 5.29 20.91
C VAL A 18 30.33 3.94 21.54
N VAL A 19 29.22 3.85 22.27
CA VAL A 19 28.76 2.61 22.87
C VAL A 19 27.57 2.08 22.08
N ALA A 20 27.66 0.83 21.64
CA ALA A 20 26.61 0.20 20.84
C ALA A 20 26.36 -1.24 21.28
N VAL A 21 25.13 -1.74 21.11
CA VAL A 21 24.82 -3.17 21.30
C VAL A 21 25.42 -3.98 20.15
N ASP A 22 26.15 -5.05 20.44
CA ASP A 22 26.65 -5.95 19.38
C ASP A 22 25.53 -6.85 18.87
N GLN A 23 24.89 -6.44 17.78
CA GLN A 23 23.77 -7.17 17.21
C GLN A 23 24.14 -8.55 16.65
N ARG A 24 25.44 -8.83 16.43
CA ARG A 24 25.91 -10.14 15.97
C ARG A 24 25.90 -11.17 17.10
N ALA A 25 26.03 -10.72 18.34
CA ALA A 25 26.03 -11.59 19.52
C ALA A 25 24.61 -12.02 19.92
N LEU A 26 23.61 -11.19 19.59
CA LEU A 26 22.20 -11.51 19.83
C LEU A 26 21.71 -12.68 18.95
N PRO A 27 20.85 -13.57 19.50
CA PRO A 27 20.20 -13.48 20.81
C PRO A 27 20.97 -14.19 21.95
N ARG A 28 22.15 -14.76 21.67
CA ARG A 28 22.89 -15.60 22.63
C ARG A 28 23.45 -14.80 23.79
N GLU A 29 23.97 -13.61 23.50
CA GLU A 29 24.64 -12.76 24.47
C GLU A 29 24.27 -11.30 24.21
N TYR A 30 23.82 -10.61 25.26
CA TYR A 30 23.72 -9.16 25.26
C TYR A 30 25.07 -8.58 25.70
N ARG A 31 25.80 -7.99 24.77
CA ARG A 31 27.08 -7.32 25.04
C ARG A 31 27.12 -5.95 24.40
N LEU A 32 27.82 -5.03 25.07
CA LEU A 32 28.07 -3.68 24.58
C LEU A 32 29.48 -3.59 24.00
N LEU A 33 29.59 -2.99 22.82
CA LEU A 33 30.85 -2.53 22.25
C LEU A 33 31.15 -1.14 22.79
N ARG A 34 32.39 -0.89 23.18
CA ARG A 34 32.91 0.44 23.46
C ARG A 34 33.94 0.75 22.37
N LEU A 35 33.56 1.60 21.42
CA LEU A 35 34.32 1.93 20.22
C LEU A 35 35.00 3.28 20.44
N THR A 36 36.33 3.27 20.45
CA THR A 36 37.19 4.41 20.80
C THR A 36 37.97 4.95 19.60
N THR A 37 37.93 4.25 18.47
CA THR A 37 38.54 4.68 17.21
C THR A 37 37.54 4.65 16.04
N VAL A 38 37.84 5.41 15.00
CA VAL A 38 37.06 5.42 13.74
C VAL A 38 37.11 4.03 13.06
N ASP A 39 38.26 3.35 13.11
CA ASP A 39 38.44 2.04 12.50
C ASP A 39 37.55 0.98 13.15
N GLU A 40 37.50 0.94 14.48
CA GLU A 40 36.60 0.06 15.24
C GLU A 40 35.13 0.28 14.86
N LEU A 41 34.73 1.54 14.64
CA LEU A 41 33.37 1.88 14.26
C LEU A 41 33.04 1.48 12.83
N ILE A 42 33.97 1.69 11.89
CA ILE A 42 33.84 1.22 10.50
C ILE A 42 33.67 -0.31 10.48
N ASP A 43 34.49 -1.03 11.25
CA ASP A 43 34.40 -2.49 11.36
C ASP A 43 33.09 -2.96 11.99
N ALA A 44 32.59 -2.24 13.00
CA ALA A 44 31.28 -2.51 13.61
C ALA A 44 30.13 -2.34 12.59
N ILE A 45 30.19 -1.33 11.72
CA ILE A 45 29.20 -1.10 10.65
C ILE A 45 29.30 -2.17 9.55
N ARG A 46 30.52 -2.47 9.07
CA ARG A 46 30.76 -3.45 8.00
C ARG A 46 30.39 -4.87 8.39
N SER A 47 30.74 -5.27 9.62
CA SER A 47 30.44 -6.60 10.14
C SER A 47 28.99 -6.77 10.60
N LEU A 48 28.16 -5.72 10.49
CA LEU A 48 26.76 -5.68 10.94
C LEU A 48 26.59 -5.81 12.46
N ALA A 49 27.61 -5.44 13.24
CA ALA A 49 27.46 -5.24 14.68
C ALA A 49 26.50 -4.08 14.96
N ILE A 50 26.57 -3.03 14.13
CA ILE A 50 25.61 -1.92 14.09
C ILE A 50 24.90 -1.97 12.73
N ARG A 51 23.58 -2.11 12.76
CA ARG A 51 22.74 -2.17 11.55
C ARG A 51 21.36 -1.57 11.78
N GLY A 52 20.65 -1.34 10.67
CA GLY A 52 19.45 -0.51 10.60
C GLY A 52 19.79 0.85 10.01
N ALA A 53 19.02 1.28 9.02
CA ALA A 53 19.33 2.50 8.26
C ALA A 53 19.49 3.73 9.18
N PRO A 54 18.57 4.03 10.13
CA PRO A 54 18.77 5.12 11.06
C PRO A 54 19.97 4.91 12.00
N ALA A 55 20.13 3.72 12.59
CA ALA A 55 21.22 3.44 13.52
C ALA A 55 22.61 3.62 12.91
N ILE A 56 22.82 3.19 11.65
CA ILE A 56 24.09 3.39 10.96
C ILE A 56 24.36 4.87 10.67
N GLY A 57 23.33 5.65 10.31
CA GLY A 57 23.47 7.10 10.12
C GLY A 57 23.92 7.82 11.38
N LEU A 58 23.29 7.49 12.51
CA LEU A 58 23.62 8.04 13.82
C LEU A 58 25.00 7.58 14.31
N ALA A 59 25.37 6.33 14.01
CA ALA A 59 26.72 5.83 14.27
C ALA A 59 27.76 6.62 13.47
N GLY A 60 27.51 6.90 12.18
CA GLY A 60 28.35 7.76 11.36
C GLY A 60 28.55 9.15 11.96
N ALA A 61 27.47 9.80 12.41
CA ALA A 61 27.53 11.10 13.07
C ALA A 61 28.39 11.09 14.35
N LEU A 62 28.20 10.08 15.21
CA LEU A 62 29.04 9.88 16.40
C LEU A 62 30.49 9.54 16.05
N GLY A 63 30.73 8.89 14.91
CA GLY A 63 32.06 8.64 14.37
C GLY A 63 32.82 9.90 13.99
N VAL A 64 32.11 10.89 13.40
CA VAL A 64 32.71 12.21 13.13
C VAL A 64 33.02 12.94 14.43
N ALA A 65 32.13 12.88 15.43
CA ALA A 65 32.39 13.43 16.76
C ALA A 65 33.59 12.77 17.45
N LEU A 66 33.73 11.45 17.31
CA LEU A 66 34.89 10.69 17.79
C LEU A 66 36.19 11.13 17.11
N SER A 67 36.20 11.24 15.78
CA SER A 67 37.35 11.71 15.01
C SER A 67 37.74 13.15 15.39
N ALA A 68 36.76 14.07 15.47
CA ALA A 68 36.99 15.46 15.86
C ALA A 68 37.62 15.59 17.25
N ARG A 69 37.23 14.71 18.17
CA ARG A 69 37.85 14.66 19.50
C ARG A 69 39.27 14.10 19.48
N LEU A 70 39.53 13.04 18.71
CA LEU A 70 40.84 12.38 18.64
C LEU A 70 41.90 13.29 18.01
N HIS A 71 41.55 14.01 16.95
CA HIS A 71 42.48 14.92 16.25
C HIS A 71 42.51 16.34 16.84
N GLY A 72 41.47 16.73 17.60
CA GLY A 72 41.36 18.07 18.19
C GLY A 72 40.77 19.11 17.21
N SER A 73 40.77 20.39 17.64
CA SER A 73 40.04 21.49 16.97
C SER A 73 40.91 22.54 16.30
N ALA A 74 42.24 22.44 16.43
CA ALA A 74 43.15 23.53 16.10
C ALA A 74 43.92 23.26 14.80
N GLY A 75 43.61 24.04 13.77
CA GLY A 75 44.38 24.10 12.52
C GLY A 75 43.82 23.28 11.37
N GLU A 76 44.28 23.61 10.17
CA GLU A 76 43.85 22.98 8.91
C GLU A 76 44.15 21.47 8.87
N GLU A 77 45.23 21.02 9.53
CA GLU A 77 45.64 19.62 9.57
C GLU A 77 44.63 18.74 10.32
N ALA A 78 44.16 19.19 11.49
CA ALA A 78 43.13 18.47 12.25
C ALA A 78 41.81 18.40 11.46
N ALA A 79 41.41 19.50 10.82
CA ALA A 79 40.20 19.53 10.00
C ALA A 79 40.29 18.59 8.78
N ALA A 80 41.47 18.51 8.13
CA ALA A 80 41.73 17.60 7.02
C ALA A 80 41.66 16.13 7.47
N ALA A 81 42.22 15.80 8.64
CA ALA A 81 42.17 14.45 9.20
C ALA A 81 40.73 14.00 9.51
N VAL A 82 39.92 14.87 10.14
CA VAL A 82 38.51 14.59 10.42
C VAL A 82 37.69 14.42 9.14
N THR A 83 37.97 15.24 8.13
CA THR A 83 37.32 15.12 6.82
C THR A 83 37.65 13.79 6.14
N ALA A 84 38.91 13.36 6.20
CA ALA A 84 39.32 12.07 5.66
C ALA A 84 38.64 10.89 6.38
N ASP A 85 38.56 10.94 7.72
CA ASP A 85 37.82 9.93 8.50
C ASP A 85 36.33 9.93 8.20
N ALA A 86 35.72 11.10 8.00
CA ALA A 86 34.32 11.23 7.59
C ALA A 86 34.08 10.56 6.22
N ASP A 87 34.95 10.79 5.24
CA ASP A 87 34.85 10.13 3.93
C ASP A 87 34.98 8.61 4.04
N ARG A 88 35.89 8.11 4.90
CA ARG A 88 36.05 6.67 5.18
C ARG A 88 34.79 6.08 5.84
N LEU A 89 34.19 6.80 6.78
CA LEU A 89 32.93 6.40 7.44
C LEU A 89 31.79 6.33 6.43
N ALA A 90 31.60 7.35 5.59
CA ALA A 90 30.56 7.37 4.55
C ALA A 90 30.72 6.20 3.56
N ALA A 91 31.96 5.87 3.20
CA ALA A 91 32.28 4.77 2.30
C ALA A 91 32.21 3.37 2.95
N ALA A 92 31.93 3.25 4.26
CA ALA A 92 31.92 1.96 4.94
C ALA A 92 30.86 1.01 4.38
N ARG A 93 29.70 1.55 3.96
CA ARG A 93 28.61 0.84 3.25
C ARG A 93 27.95 1.77 2.21
N PRO A 94 28.44 1.80 0.96
CA PRO A 94 28.06 2.81 -0.04
C PRO A 94 26.57 2.86 -0.42
N THR A 95 25.82 1.77 -0.21
CA THR A 95 24.38 1.70 -0.48
C THR A 95 23.52 2.30 0.65
N ALA A 96 24.10 2.56 1.83
CA ALA A 96 23.41 3.06 3.00
C ALA A 96 23.40 4.60 3.04
N VAL A 97 22.44 5.23 2.35
CA VAL A 97 22.33 6.71 2.26
C VAL A 97 22.24 7.42 3.60
N ASN A 98 21.63 6.78 4.62
CA ASN A 98 21.56 7.34 5.96
C ASN A 98 22.95 7.50 6.61
N LEU A 99 23.92 6.65 6.25
CA LEU A 99 25.30 6.73 6.73
C LEU A 99 25.95 8.03 6.26
N GLU A 100 25.91 8.26 4.94
CA GLU A 100 26.46 9.47 4.36
C GLU A 100 25.73 10.71 4.89
N TRP A 101 24.40 10.70 4.93
CA TRP A 101 23.62 11.80 5.50
C TRP A 101 24.07 12.15 6.93
N GLY A 102 24.22 11.15 7.80
CA GLY A 102 24.57 11.38 9.19
C GLY A 102 25.99 11.90 9.36
N VAL A 103 26.93 11.33 8.60
CA VAL A 103 28.33 11.81 8.54
C VAL A 103 28.39 13.26 8.08
N ARG A 104 27.75 13.59 6.94
CA ARG A 104 27.81 14.94 6.35
C ARG A 104 27.16 15.99 7.25
N ARG A 105 26.04 15.65 7.90
CA ARG A 105 25.36 16.55 8.84
C ARG A 105 26.24 16.91 10.04
N ALA A 106 26.87 15.92 10.67
CA ALA A 106 27.80 16.16 11.78
C ALA A 106 29.06 16.92 11.32
N LEU A 107 29.63 16.54 10.18
CA LEU A 107 30.83 17.19 9.61
C LEU A 107 30.59 18.67 9.30
N GLY A 108 29.37 19.06 8.92
CA GLY A 108 29.00 20.46 8.69
C GLY A 108 29.18 21.38 9.89
N ARG A 109 29.36 20.83 11.10
CA ARG A 109 29.61 21.59 12.34
C ARG A 109 31.08 21.63 12.75
N LEU A 110 31.99 21.04 11.95
CA LEU A 110 33.41 20.94 12.27
C LEU A 110 34.09 22.30 12.47
N ALA A 111 33.71 23.31 11.68
CA ALA A 111 34.24 24.67 11.80
C ALA A 111 33.94 25.32 13.17
N ASP A 112 32.89 24.86 13.86
CA ASP A 112 32.49 25.35 15.18
C ASP A 112 33.17 24.55 16.33
N GLY A 113 33.98 23.54 15.98
CA GLY A 113 34.77 22.74 16.90
C GLY A 113 34.14 21.40 17.32
N PRO A 114 34.92 20.50 17.98
CA PRO A 114 34.51 19.14 18.34
C PRO A 114 33.26 19.07 19.22
N GLU A 115 33.09 20.02 20.15
CA GLU A 115 31.89 20.09 20.99
C GLU A 115 30.62 20.40 20.18
N ALA A 116 30.72 21.23 19.13
CA ALA A 116 29.60 21.51 18.25
C ALA A 116 29.24 20.29 17.38
N VAL A 117 30.24 19.53 16.92
CA VAL A 117 30.04 18.25 16.21
C VAL A 117 29.36 17.23 17.12
N LEU A 118 29.82 17.08 18.36
CA LEU A 118 29.21 16.18 19.34
C LEU A 118 27.79 16.61 19.71
N ALA A 119 27.55 17.91 19.88
CA ALA A 119 26.22 18.44 20.15
C ALA A 119 25.24 18.13 19.00
N GLU A 120 25.68 18.27 17.75
CA GLU A 120 24.87 17.91 16.58
C GLU A 120 24.58 16.41 16.50
N ALA A 121 25.60 15.57 16.66
CA ALA A 121 25.42 14.11 16.65
C ALA A 121 24.47 13.66 17.77
N THR A 122 24.56 14.29 18.94
CA THR A 122 23.66 14.04 20.08
C THR A 122 22.24 14.55 19.80
N ALA A 123 22.10 15.72 19.17
CA ALA A 123 20.80 16.25 18.75
C ALA A 123 20.11 15.30 17.76
N MET A 124 20.85 14.73 16.80
CA MET A 124 20.34 13.76 15.85
C MET A 124 19.80 12.48 16.53
N LEU A 125 20.46 11.98 17.59
CA LEU A 125 19.94 10.85 18.38
C LEU A 125 18.59 11.18 19.03
N HIS A 126 18.45 12.40 19.57
CA HIS A 126 17.21 12.87 20.18
C HIS A 126 16.10 13.08 19.14
N GLU A 127 16.43 13.65 17.98
CA GLU A 127 15.51 13.81 16.86
C GLU A 127 14.98 12.46 16.37
N ASP A 128 15.85 11.47 16.15
CA ASP A 128 15.45 10.10 15.76
C ASP A 128 14.48 9.51 16.79
N THR A 129 14.83 9.62 18.08
CA THR A 129 13.99 9.11 19.18
C THR A 129 12.60 9.76 19.18
N ALA A 130 12.55 11.08 19.02
CA ALA A 130 11.30 11.84 19.03
C ALA A 130 10.43 11.54 17.80
N SER A 131 11.02 11.55 16.61
CA SER A 131 10.34 11.25 15.35
C SER A 131 9.76 9.84 15.35
N ASN A 132 10.56 8.84 15.73
CA ASN A 132 10.12 7.45 15.79
C ASN A 132 8.97 7.25 16.79
N ARG A 133 8.98 7.95 17.93
CA ARG A 133 7.87 7.92 18.90
C ARG A 133 6.58 8.49 18.34
N VAL A 134 6.65 9.61 17.61
CA VAL A 134 5.47 10.21 16.97
C VAL A 134 4.93 9.30 15.86
N ALA A 135 5.82 8.79 15.00
CA ALA A 135 5.46 7.87 13.92
C ALA A 135 4.81 6.59 14.49
N ALA A 136 5.39 5.99 15.53
CA ALA A 136 4.86 4.79 16.20
C ALA A 136 3.44 5.02 16.74
N ARG A 137 3.18 6.17 17.39
CA ARG A 137 1.84 6.52 17.90
C ARG A 137 0.82 6.68 16.78
N ARG A 138 1.19 7.42 15.71
CA ARG A 138 0.31 7.61 14.54
C ARG A 138 0.02 6.29 13.83
N ALA A 139 1.02 5.42 13.72
CA ALA A 139 0.86 4.10 13.12
C ALA A 139 -0.05 3.21 13.96
N ALA A 140 0.10 3.25 15.29
CA ALA A 140 -0.83 2.58 16.20
C ALA A 140 -2.28 3.07 16.00
N ASP A 141 -2.50 4.38 15.92
CA ASP A 141 -3.83 4.96 15.68
C ASP A 141 -4.41 4.54 14.31
N LEU A 142 -3.58 4.56 13.27
CA LEU A 142 -3.98 4.09 11.94
C LEU A 142 -4.36 2.61 11.97
N VAL A 143 -3.52 1.73 12.54
CA VAL A 143 -3.82 0.30 12.64
C VAL A 143 -5.12 0.05 13.38
N LEU A 144 -5.40 0.80 14.46
CA LEU A 144 -6.66 0.67 15.19
C LEU A 144 -7.86 1.08 14.32
N SER A 145 -7.71 2.09 13.45
CA SER A 145 -8.76 2.50 12.51
C SER A 145 -9.01 1.49 11.39
N LEU A 146 -7.97 0.79 10.94
CA LEU A 146 -8.03 -0.17 9.82
C LEU A 146 -8.53 -1.57 10.21
N THR A 147 -8.61 -1.87 11.51
CA THR A 147 -8.85 -3.24 12.00
C THR A 147 -10.00 -3.25 12.99
N ALA A 148 -10.95 -4.18 12.83
CA ALA A 148 -12.09 -4.33 13.73
C ALA A 148 -11.80 -5.23 14.95
N ARG A 149 -10.97 -6.25 14.77
CA ARG A 149 -10.70 -7.26 15.81
C ARG A 149 -9.86 -6.68 16.96
N ARG A 150 -10.21 -7.03 18.20
CA ARG A 150 -9.37 -6.80 19.39
C ARG A 150 -9.33 -8.04 20.28
N PRO A 151 -8.20 -8.33 20.95
CA PRO A 151 -6.86 -7.78 20.68
C PRO A 151 -6.31 -8.22 19.31
N LEU A 152 -5.35 -7.51 18.75
CA LEU A 152 -4.82 -7.68 17.40
C LEU A 152 -3.77 -8.79 17.31
N ARG A 153 -3.77 -9.52 16.19
CA ARG A 153 -2.68 -10.39 15.77
C ARG A 153 -1.89 -9.66 14.70
N LEU A 154 -0.65 -9.30 15.00
CA LEU A 154 0.17 -8.51 14.11
C LEU A 154 1.21 -9.39 13.44
N LEU A 155 1.65 -9.03 12.23
CA LEU A 155 2.81 -9.65 11.60
C LEU A 155 3.85 -8.58 11.30
N THR A 156 5.13 -8.89 11.52
CA THR A 156 6.23 -8.01 11.13
C THR A 156 7.38 -8.77 10.48
N HIS A 157 8.21 -8.02 9.75
CA HIS A 157 9.32 -8.54 8.96
C HIS A 157 10.59 -7.73 9.22
N CYS A 158 11.75 -8.40 9.22
CA CYS A 158 13.04 -7.83 9.61
C CYS A 158 13.08 -7.37 11.09
N ASN A 159 13.94 -6.40 11.39
CA ASN A 159 14.03 -5.74 12.67
C ASN A 159 13.96 -4.22 12.49
N THR A 160 13.00 -3.62 13.18
CA THR A 160 12.64 -2.20 13.11
C THR A 160 12.45 -1.62 14.50
N GLY A 161 13.03 -2.27 15.51
CA GLY A 161 12.98 -1.84 16.90
C GLY A 161 14.08 -0.86 17.24
N ARG A 162 14.37 -0.73 18.53
CA ARG A 162 15.42 0.17 19.02
C ARG A 162 16.79 -0.26 18.55
N LEU A 163 16.98 -1.52 18.17
CA LEU A 163 18.24 -2.02 17.62
C LEU A 163 18.50 -1.51 16.20
N ALA A 164 17.46 -1.20 15.41
CA ALA A 164 17.59 -0.67 14.06
C ALA A 164 17.60 0.86 14.00
N THR A 165 17.26 1.52 15.12
CA THR A 165 17.25 2.97 15.32
C THR A 165 18.18 3.34 16.49
N ALA A 166 18.17 4.58 16.99
CA ALA A 166 18.84 4.87 18.28
C ALA A 166 17.98 4.41 19.47
N ALA A 167 16.67 4.63 19.37
CA ALA A 167 15.68 4.26 20.38
C ALA A 167 14.28 4.08 19.75
N THR A 168 13.34 3.54 20.53
CA THR A 168 11.91 3.34 20.19
C THR A 168 11.65 2.32 19.07
N GLY A 169 12.24 2.51 17.89
CA GLY A 169 11.93 1.78 16.67
C GLY A 169 10.80 2.41 15.86
N THR A 170 10.59 1.93 14.63
CA THR A 170 9.51 2.34 13.73
C THR A 170 8.32 1.39 13.80
N ALA A 171 8.29 0.34 12.97
CA ALA A 171 7.18 -0.61 12.93
C ALA A 171 7.10 -1.45 14.21
N LEU A 172 8.23 -1.94 14.72
CA LEU A 172 8.26 -2.57 16.04
C LEU A 172 7.94 -1.55 17.15
N GLY A 173 8.33 -0.29 17.01
CA GLY A 173 7.91 0.78 17.93
C GLY A 173 6.38 0.94 17.97
N ALA A 174 5.71 0.91 16.82
CA ALA A 174 4.24 0.95 16.73
C ALA A 174 3.59 -0.30 17.34
N ILE A 175 4.18 -1.48 17.15
CA ILE A 175 3.75 -2.73 17.80
C ILE A 175 3.87 -2.64 19.33
N LEU A 176 4.98 -2.12 19.85
CA LEU A 176 5.19 -1.93 21.28
C LEU A 176 4.23 -0.89 21.86
N GLU A 177 3.94 0.18 21.13
CA GLU A 177 2.91 1.16 21.49
C GLU A 177 1.51 0.52 21.55
N LEU A 178 1.13 -0.29 20.56
CA LEU A 178 -0.13 -1.04 20.57
C LEU A 178 -0.21 -2.03 21.74
N ALA A 179 0.91 -2.69 22.06
CA ALA A 179 1.00 -3.62 23.17
C ALA A 179 0.87 -2.91 24.53
N GLY A 180 1.53 -1.77 24.70
CA GLY A 180 1.41 -0.91 25.88
C GLY A 180 -0.02 -0.37 26.09
N ARG A 181 -0.81 -0.25 25.02
CA ARG A 181 -2.24 0.07 25.08
C ARG A 181 -3.15 -1.15 25.31
N GLY A 182 -2.60 -2.35 25.47
CA GLY A 182 -3.36 -3.58 25.68
C GLY A 182 -4.09 -4.08 24.43
N HIS A 183 -3.66 -3.70 23.23
CA HIS A 183 -4.31 -4.04 21.97
C HIS A 183 -3.64 -5.17 21.20
N VAL A 184 -2.59 -5.80 21.71
CA VAL A 184 -1.86 -6.89 21.01
C VAL A 184 -2.15 -8.22 21.68
N ALA A 185 -2.64 -9.17 20.90
CA ALA A 185 -2.84 -10.56 21.28
C ALA A 185 -1.54 -11.34 21.13
N GLU A 186 -0.90 -11.16 19.97
CA GLU A 186 0.33 -11.82 19.58
C GLU A 186 0.96 -11.09 18.38
N VAL A 187 2.28 -11.19 18.26
CA VAL A 187 3.04 -10.79 17.06
C VAL A 187 3.64 -12.03 16.40
N LEU A 188 3.30 -12.27 15.14
CA LEU A 188 4.01 -13.21 14.28
C LEU A 188 5.23 -12.51 13.68
N VAL A 189 6.40 -13.13 13.83
CA VAL A 189 7.69 -12.57 13.40
C VAL A 189 8.28 -13.48 12.34
N ASP A 190 8.36 -12.97 11.11
CA ASP A 190 9.11 -13.64 10.05
C ASP A 190 10.57 -13.79 10.45
N GLU A 191 11.17 -14.95 10.26
CA GLU A 191 12.58 -15.18 10.63
C GLU A 191 13.54 -14.22 9.94
N THR A 192 13.19 -13.81 8.71
CA THR A 192 13.89 -12.87 7.83
C THR A 192 15.22 -13.43 7.35
N ARG A 193 15.20 -14.44 6.48
CA ARG A 193 16.41 -14.93 5.83
C ARG A 193 17.02 -13.87 4.88
N PRO A 194 18.34 -13.92 4.63
CA PRO A 194 19.30 -14.86 5.20
C PRO A 194 19.81 -14.54 6.60
N LEU A 195 19.74 -13.27 7.04
CA LEU A 195 20.45 -12.80 8.24
C LEU A 195 19.72 -13.08 9.56
N LEU A 196 18.50 -13.58 9.49
CA LEU A 196 17.64 -13.97 10.60
C LEU A 196 17.34 -12.82 11.56
N GLN A 197 17.14 -11.60 11.04
CA GLN A 197 16.90 -10.42 11.87
C GLN A 197 15.64 -10.56 12.72
N GLY A 198 14.57 -11.12 12.17
CA GLY A 198 13.33 -11.30 12.91
C GLY A 198 13.50 -12.29 14.05
N SER A 199 14.08 -13.48 13.79
CA SER A 199 14.32 -14.48 14.83
C SER A 199 15.33 -14.03 15.89
N ARG A 200 16.37 -13.29 15.50
CA ARG A 200 17.49 -12.97 16.40
C ARG A 200 17.29 -11.67 17.17
N LEU A 201 16.68 -10.66 16.54
CA LEU A 201 16.61 -9.31 17.08
C LEU A 201 15.18 -8.92 17.45
N THR A 202 14.24 -9.04 16.52
CA THR A 202 12.83 -8.66 16.77
C THR A 202 12.21 -9.51 17.86
N ALA A 203 12.38 -10.83 17.79
CA ALA A 203 11.94 -11.75 18.83
C ALA A 203 12.62 -11.48 20.18
N TRP A 204 13.90 -11.09 20.17
CA TRP A 204 14.62 -10.73 21.38
C TRP A 204 14.04 -9.46 22.03
N GLU A 205 13.81 -8.40 21.23
CA GLU A 205 13.19 -7.15 21.72
C GLU A 205 11.76 -7.35 22.23
N LEU A 206 10.94 -8.15 21.53
CA LEU A 206 9.59 -8.50 21.98
C LEU A 206 9.60 -9.30 23.28
N GLY A 207 10.54 -10.23 23.41
CA GLY A 207 10.74 -11.02 24.63
C GLY A 207 11.14 -10.17 25.82
N GLU A 208 12.05 -9.21 25.62
CA GLU A 208 12.41 -8.25 26.68
C GLU A 208 11.24 -7.34 27.07
N ALA A 209 10.39 -6.96 26.11
CA ALA A 209 9.20 -6.15 26.36
C ALA A 209 8.01 -6.94 26.95
N GLY A 210 8.12 -8.28 27.07
CA GLY A 210 7.04 -9.13 27.54
C GLY A 210 5.83 -9.21 26.60
N VAL A 211 6.02 -8.90 25.31
CA VAL A 211 4.94 -8.97 24.30
C VAL A 211 4.86 -10.40 23.75
N PRO A 212 3.68 -11.05 23.74
CA PRO A 212 3.54 -12.39 23.18
C PRO A 212 3.92 -12.45 21.69
N TYR A 213 4.77 -13.41 21.31
CA TYR A 213 5.18 -13.57 19.92
C TYR A 213 5.41 -15.04 19.55
N ARG A 214 5.34 -15.31 18.24
CA ARG A 214 5.83 -16.54 17.61
C ARG A 214 6.71 -16.19 16.42
N ILE A 215 7.74 -16.99 16.20
CA ILE A 215 8.59 -16.88 15.01
C ILE A 215 8.06 -17.86 13.96
N CYS A 216 8.03 -17.46 12.70
CA CYS A 216 7.77 -18.35 11.58
C CYS A 216 8.82 -18.22 10.48
N ALA A 217 8.97 -19.27 9.68
CA ALA A 217 9.70 -19.17 8.42
C ALA A 217 9.01 -18.14 7.51
N ASP A 218 9.77 -17.40 6.70
CA ASP A 218 9.23 -16.35 5.82
C ASP A 218 8.13 -16.91 4.90
N SER A 219 8.28 -18.16 4.44
CA SER A 219 7.30 -18.84 3.57
C SER A 219 5.97 -19.20 4.26
N ALA A 220 5.89 -19.12 5.58
CA ALA A 220 4.67 -19.42 6.33
C ALA A 220 3.74 -18.20 6.48
N ALA A 221 4.22 -16.99 6.20
CA ALA A 221 3.46 -15.75 6.38
C ALA A 221 2.13 -15.75 5.61
N ALA A 222 2.16 -16.12 4.32
CA ALA A 222 0.96 -16.20 3.49
C ALA A 222 -0.04 -17.24 4.02
N ALA A 223 0.44 -18.40 4.47
CA ALA A 223 -0.43 -19.43 5.09
C ALA A 223 -1.04 -18.93 6.40
N ALA A 224 -0.29 -18.18 7.21
CA ALA A 224 -0.81 -17.57 8.43
C ALA A 224 -1.92 -16.54 8.12
N MET A 225 -1.75 -15.73 7.08
CA MET A 225 -2.80 -14.81 6.60
C MET A 225 -4.03 -15.57 6.12
N ALA A 226 -3.87 -16.64 5.33
CA ALA A 226 -4.96 -17.47 4.84
C ALA A 226 -5.77 -18.15 5.97
N GLN A 227 -5.12 -18.49 7.08
CA GLN A 227 -5.77 -19.03 8.29
C GLN A 227 -6.39 -17.93 9.16
N GLY A 228 -6.34 -16.67 8.70
CA GLY A 228 -6.82 -15.51 9.42
C GLY A 228 -6.05 -15.27 10.72
N LEU A 229 -4.77 -15.65 10.81
CA LEU A 229 -3.93 -15.43 11.99
C LEU A 229 -3.29 -14.04 12.04
N VAL A 230 -3.53 -13.19 11.03
CA VAL A 230 -2.93 -11.86 10.91
C VAL A 230 -4.04 -10.85 10.66
N ASP A 231 -4.12 -9.83 11.52
CA ASP A 231 -5.07 -8.72 11.41
C ASP A 231 -4.44 -7.49 10.73
N CYS A 232 -3.11 -7.34 10.82
CA CYS A 232 -2.36 -6.29 10.14
C CYS A 232 -0.87 -6.64 10.06
N VAL A 233 -0.23 -6.29 8.94
CA VAL A 233 1.21 -6.34 8.74
C VAL A 233 1.80 -4.95 8.99
N LEU A 234 2.85 -4.87 9.81
CA LEU A 234 3.64 -3.65 10.00
C LEU A 234 5.11 -3.89 9.64
N VAL A 235 5.66 -3.07 8.75
CA VAL A 235 7.07 -3.13 8.34
C VAL A 235 7.73 -1.75 8.34
N GLY A 236 9.06 -1.74 8.36
CA GLY A 236 9.85 -0.51 8.19
C GLY A 236 10.09 -0.20 6.71
N ALA A 237 11.02 0.73 6.48
CA ALA A 237 11.56 1.01 5.15
C ALA A 237 13.05 1.39 5.25
N ASP A 238 13.82 1.04 4.22
CA ASP A 238 15.17 1.54 4.02
C ASP A 238 15.17 2.78 3.12
N ARG A 239 14.25 2.85 2.14
CA ARG A 239 14.05 4.03 1.29
C ARG A 239 12.62 4.09 0.75
N ILE A 240 12.08 5.30 0.62
CA ILE A 240 10.75 5.53 0.03
C ILE A 240 10.88 6.53 -1.12
N ALA A 241 10.50 6.15 -2.33
CA ALA A 241 10.52 7.03 -3.51
C ALA A 241 9.38 8.05 -3.48
N ALA A 242 9.42 9.06 -4.36
CA ALA A 242 8.43 10.14 -4.38
C ALA A 242 6.98 9.65 -4.62
N ASN A 243 6.79 8.62 -5.45
CA ASN A 243 5.49 8.00 -5.69
C ASN A 243 4.98 7.11 -4.53
N GLY A 244 5.81 6.87 -3.50
CA GLY A 244 5.49 6.02 -2.37
C GLY A 244 5.95 4.57 -2.50
N ASP A 245 6.68 4.18 -3.54
CA ASP A 245 7.30 2.86 -3.61
C ASP A 245 8.33 2.70 -2.50
N VAL A 246 8.33 1.54 -1.85
CA VAL A 246 9.14 1.29 -0.66
C VAL A 246 10.16 0.21 -0.92
N ALA A 247 11.44 0.56 -0.81
CA ALA A 247 12.49 -0.43 -0.66
C ALA A 247 12.65 -0.81 0.81
N ASN A 248 12.58 -2.11 1.09
CA ASN A 248 12.78 -2.67 2.42
C ASN A 248 13.41 -4.07 2.31
N LYS A 249 13.69 -4.71 3.45
CA LYS A 249 14.30 -6.05 3.52
C LYS A 249 13.62 -7.04 2.57
N ILE A 250 14.43 -7.82 1.83
CA ILE A 250 13.96 -8.90 0.96
C ILE A 250 12.94 -9.79 1.67
N GLY A 251 11.79 -10.01 1.04
CA GLY A 251 10.61 -10.64 1.61
C GLY A 251 9.44 -9.66 1.80
N THR A 252 9.72 -8.36 1.91
CA THR A 252 8.67 -7.33 2.12
C THR A 252 7.69 -7.27 0.96
N TYR A 253 8.17 -7.30 -0.28
CA TYR A 253 7.31 -7.31 -1.47
C TYR A 253 6.40 -8.55 -1.51
N GLY A 254 6.96 -9.74 -1.27
CA GLY A 254 6.19 -10.99 -1.23
C GLY A 254 5.12 -10.97 -0.13
N LEU A 255 5.46 -10.37 1.01
CA LEU A 255 4.54 -10.19 2.12
C LEU A 255 3.40 -9.22 1.80
N ALA A 256 3.69 -8.12 1.10
CA ALA A 256 2.69 -7.15 0.65
C ALA A 256 1.73 -7.77 -0.39
N VAL A 257 2.24 -8.59 -1.31
CA VAL A 257 1.42 -9.35 -2.27
C VAL A 257 0.46 -10.30 -1.53
N ALA A 258 0.98 -11.07 -0.55
CA ALA A 258 0.15 -11.97 0.25
C ALA A 258 -0.90 -11.22 1.06
N ALA A 259 -0.53 -10.09 1.67
CA ALA A 259 -1.43 -9.24 2.45
C ALA A 259 -2.57 -8.70 1.57
N ALA A 260 -2.25 -8.17 0.38
CA ALA A 260 -3.24 -7.70 -0.58
C ALA A 260 -4.20 -8.82 -1.02
N HIS A 261 -3.68 -10.01 -1.32
CA HIS A 261 -4.49 -11.17 -1.71
C HIS A 261 -5.50 -11.58 -0.62
N HIS A 262 -5.11 -11.49 0.65
CA HIS A 262 -5.94 -11.87 1.79
C HIS A 262 -6.73 -10.71 2.42
N GLY A 263 -6.67 -9.50 1.86
CA GLY A 263 -7.35 -8.32 2.41
C GLY A 263 -6.81 -7.90 3.79
N VAL A 264 -5.54 -8.19 4.08
CA VAL A 264 -4.87 -7.80 5.33
C VAL A 264 -4.20 -6.44 5.14
N PRO A 265 -4.45 -5.44 6.02
CA PRO A 265 -3.75 -4.17 5.97
C PRO A 265 -2.24 -4.28 6.09
N PHE A 266 -1.54 -3.61 5.18
CA PHE A 266 -0.08 -3.52 5.10
C PHE A 266 0.37 -2.09 5.37
N VAL A 267 0.96 -1.87 6.54
CA VAL A 267 1.37 -0.55 7.02
C VAL A 267 2.89 -0.43 7.05
N VAL A 268 3.41 0.59 6.37
CA VAL A 268 4.83 0.96 6.42
C VAL A 268 5.00 2.08 7.44
N VAL A 269 5.96 1.92 8.36
CA VAL A 269 6.30 2.95 9.35
C VAL A 269 7.76 3.34 9.15
N ALA A 270 7.99 4.59 8.76
CA ALA A 270 9.33 5.12 8.54
C ALA A 270 9.35 6.64 8.71
N PRO A 271 10.43 7.22 9.26
CA PRO A 271 10.54 8.66 9.43
C PRO A 271 10.61 9.40 8.08
N GLU A 272 10.32 10.71 8.08
CA GLU A 272 10.36 11.51 6.85
C GLU A 272 11.76 11.53 6.22
N SER A 273 12.82 11.36 7.01
CA SER A 273 14.21 11.23 6.53
C SER A 273 14.46 10.01 5.66
N THR A 274 13.57 9.01 5.66
CA THR A 274 13.66 7.82 4.79
C THR A 274 13.09 8.08 3.38
N TRP A 275 12.41 9.21 3.17
CA TRP A 275 11.89 9.60 1.86
C TRP A 275 12.98 10.20 0.98
N ASP A 276 13.19 9.59 -0.18
CA ASP A 276 14.08 10.07 -1.22
C ASP A 276 13.25 10.72 -2.35
N ARG A 277 13.07 12.03 -2.23
CA ARG A 277 12.30 12.83 -3.21
C ARG A 277 13.03 13.00 -4.55
N SER A 278 14.30 12.60 -4.64
CA SER A 278 15.05 12.66 -5.90
C SER A 278 14.70 11.49 -6.83
N LEU A 279 14.18 10.40 -6.28
CA LEU A 279 13.72 9.23 -7.04
C LEU A 279 12.23 9.36 -7.34
N PRO A 280 11.80 9.41 -8.61
CA PRO A 280 10.38 9.50 -8.95
C PRO A 280 9.60 8.24 -8.54
N ASP A 281 10.22 7.08 -8.67
CA ASP A 281 9.65 5.77 -8.36
C ASP A 281 10.70 4.77 -7.86
N GLY A 282 10.26 3.56 -7.52
CA GLY A 282 11.12 2.52 -6.98
C GLY A 282 12.12 1.91 -7.97
N SER A 283 11.97 2.13 -9.29
CA SER A 283 12.86 1.52 -10.30
C SER A 283 14.28 2.09 -10.26
N GLY A 284 14.44 3.31 -9.73
CA GLY A 284 15.74 3.95 -9.54
C GLY A 284 16.49 3.50 -8.28
N ILE A 285 15.88 2.65 -7.44
CA ILE A 285 16.51 2.19 -6.19
C ILE A 285 17.51 1.06 -6.51
N LEU A 286 18.79 1.32 -6.26
CA LEU A 286 19.83 0.30 -6.36
C LEU A 286 19.72 -0.69 -5.19
N LEU A 287 19.45 -1.96 -5.51
CA LEU A 287 19.33 -3.03 -4.52
C LEU A 287 20.71 -3.67 -4.26
N GLU A 288 21.13 -3.70 -3.00
CA GLU A 288 22.38 -4.33 -2.56
C GLU A 288 22.31 -5.85 -2.77
N GLU A 289 23.20 -6.41 -3.60
CA GLU A 289 23.45 -7.86 -3.63
C GLU A 289 24.59 -8.22 -2.66
N ARG A 290 24.40 -9.28 -1.88
CA ARG A 290 25.29 -9.66 -0.78
C ARG A 290 25.96 -11.00 -1.01
N ASP A 291 26.98 -11.27 -0.19
CA ASP A 291 27.79 -12.49 -0.26
C ASP A 291 26.90 -13.77 -0.28
N PRO A 292 27.09 -14.68 -1.26
CA PRO A 292 26.44 -15.99 -1.31
C PRO A 292 26.55 -16.83 -0.03
N ALA A 293 27.58 -16.59 0.79
CA ALA A 293 27.78 -17.25 2.08
C ALA A 293 26.60 -17.05 3.04
N GLU A 294 25.88 -15.92 2.96
CA GLU A 294 24.71 -15.67 3.84
C GLU A 294 23.55 -16.64 3.55
N ILE A 295 23.43 -17.09 2.30
CA ILE A 295 22.42 -18.08 1.90
C ILE A 295 22.94 -19.50 2.14
N THR A 296 24.17 -19.78 1.70
CA THR A 296 24.74 -21.14 1.75
C THR A 296 25.16 -21.58 3.15
N HIS A 297 25.28 -20.66 4.11
CA HIS A 297 25.66 -20.96 5.49
C HIS A 297 24.69 -20.34 6.49
N VAL A 298 24.50 -21.03 7.62
CA VAL A 298 23.79 -20.52 8.79
C VAL A 298 24.67 -20.73 10.01
N GLY A 299 25.02 -19.63 10.71
CA GLY A 299 25.89 -19.70 11.88
C GLY A 299 27.29 -20.27 11.59
N GLY A 300 27.79 -20.08 10.37
CA GLY A 300 29.08 -20.61 9.91
C GLY A 300 29.04 -22.06 9.42
N VAL A 301 27.89 -22.73 9.47
CA VAL A 301 27.72 -24.11 9.01
C VAL A 301 27.07 -24.11 7.63
N ALA A 302 27.68 -24.83 6.67
CA ALA A 302 27.13 -24.97 5.32
C ALA A 302 25.79 -25.74 5.34
N VAL A 303 24.79 -25.19 4.65
CA VAL A 303 23.45 -25.76 4.47
C VAL A 303 23.08 -25.97 3.00
N ALA A 304 23.96 -25.57 2.08
CA ALA A 304 23.83 -25.77 0.64
C ALA A 304 25.00 -26.60 0.10
N PRO A 305 24.84 -27.27 -1.06
CA PRO A 305 25.95 -27.92 -1.76
C PRO A 305 27.09 -26.95 -2.09
N ALA A 306 28.33 -27.44 -2.03
CA ALA A 306 29.50 -26.65 -2.41
C ALA A 306 29.41 -26.18 -3.87
N GLY A 307 29.69 -24.90 -4.12
CA GLY A 307 29.66 -24.30 -5.46
C GLY A 307 28.25 -23.96 -6.00
N ALA A 308 27.20 -24.06 -5.19
CA ALA A 308 25.86 -23.64 -5.60
C ALA A 308 25.81 -22.15 -6.00
N GLY A 309 25.19 -21.85 -7.15
CA GLY A 309 24.87 -20.48 -7.54
C GLY A 309 23.82 -19.88 -6.61
N VAL A 310 23.93 -18.58 -6.32
CA VAL A 310 23.07 -17.88 -5.36
C VAL A 310 22.60 -16.56 -5.94
N LEU A 311 21.31 -16.26 -5.74
CA LEU A 311 20.72 -14.94 -5.86
C LEU A 311 20.47 -14.41 -4.44
N ASN A 312 21.15 -13.34 -4.03
CA ASN A 312 21.06 -12.79 -2.67
C ASN A 312 20.87 -11.26 -2.65
N PRO A 313 19.74 -10.74 -3.17
CA PRO A 313 19.36 -9.36 -2.95
C PRO A 313 19.02 -9.14 -1.48
N ALA A 314 19.57 -8.08 -0.89
CA ALA A 314 19.31 -7.72 0.50
C ALA A 314 17.96 -7.01 0.67
N PHE A 315 17.40 -6.47 -0.40
CA PHE A 315 16.19 -5.65 -0.40
C PHE A 315 15.33 -5.98 -1.62
N ASP A 316 14.04 -5.73 -1.50
CA ASP A 316 13.09 -5.69 -2.61
C ASP A 316 12.32 -4.35 -2.60
N VAL A 317 11.57 -4.09 -3.67
CA VAL A 317 10.74 -2.89 -3.82
C VAL A 317 9.27 -3.29 -3.78
N THR A 318 8.53 -2.74 -2.82
CA THR A 318 7.08 -2.87 -2.70
C THR A 318 6.40 -1.67 -3.37
N PRO A 319 5.61 -1.89 -4.45
CA PRO A 319 4.88 -0.81 -5.10
C PRO A 319 3.86 -0.14 -4.16
N ALA A 320 3.70 1.17 -4.28
CA ALA A 320 2.78 1.97 -3.44
C ALA A 320 1.34 1.43 -3.45
N GLY A 321 0.89 0.85 -4.57
CA GLY A 321 -0.46 0.27 -4.70
C GLY A 321 -0.73 -0.96 -3.83
N LEU A 322 0.29 -1.59 -3.25
CA LEU A 322 0.13 -2.70 -2.29
C LEU A 322 0.17 -2.25 -0.83
N ILE A 323 0.41 -0.96 -0.57
CA ILE A 323 0.59 -0.41 0.77
C ILE A 323 -0.69 0.29 1.20
N THR A 324 -1.28 -0.18 2.29
CA THR A 324 -2.49 0.42 2.87
C THR A 324 -2.22 1.80 3.43
N GLY A 325 -1.10 1.96 4.12
CA GLY A 325 -0.69 3.26 4.61
C GLY A 325 0.79 3.33 4.93
N THR A 326 1.36 4.49 4.67
CA THR A 326 2.74 4.86 4.99
C THR A 326 2.70 5.97 6.03
N VAL A 327 3.35 5.75 7.17
CA VAL A 327 3.29 6.63 8.34
C VAL A 327 4.67 7.14 8.70
N SER A 328 4.78 8.47 8.83
CA SER A 328 5.93 9.17 9.40
C SER A 328 5.51 10.02 10.61
N GLU A 329 6.47 10.69 11.23
CA GLU A 329 6.24 11.66 12.28
C GLU A 329 5.44 12.88 11.78
N GLN A 330 5.49 13.17 10.47
CA GLN A 330 4.87 14.34 9.87
C GLN A 330 3.51 14.02 9.26
N ARG A 331 3.34 12.84 8.67
CA ARG A 331 2.15 12.51 7.87
C ARG A 331 1.76 11.04 7.92
N THR A 332 0.49 10.80 7.62
CA THR A 332 -0.05 9.49 7.30
C THR A 332 -0.58 9.56 5.88
N VAL A 333 -0.04 8.74 4.99
CA VAL A 333 -0.50 8.61 3.60
C VAL A 333 -1.23 7.28 3.50
N THR A 334 -2.50 7.29 3.12
CA THR A 334 -3.29 6.06 2.94
C THR A 334 -3.53 5.81 1.45
N GLY A 335 -3.21 4.61 0.98
CA GLY A 335 -3.60 4.13 -0.35
C GLY A 335 -5.06 3.68 -0.34
N HIS A 336 -5.73 3.70 -1.49
CA HIS A 336 -6.98 2.97 -1.68
C HIS A 336 -6.62 1.55 -2.14
N PHE A 337 -6.97 0.54 -1.37
CA PHE A 337 -6.85 -0.84 -1.83
C PHE A 337 -7.73 -1.05 -3.05
N ALA A 338 -7.17 -1.64 -4.09
CA ALA A 338 -7.96 -2.46 -5.01
C ALA A 338 -8.29 -3.78 -4.28
N THR A 339 -9.38 -3.85 -3.52
CA THR A 339 -9.80 -5.08 -2.83
C THR A 339 -10.35 -6.10 -3.84
N GLY A 340 -9.47 -6.88 -4.46
CA GLY A 340 -9.82 -8.04 -5.28
C GLY A 340 -8.59 -8.88 -5.61
N PRO A 341 -8.77 -10.16 -6.01
CA PRO A 341 -7.65 -10.97 -6.47
C PRO A 341 -6.93 -10.22 -7.59
N ALA A 342 -5.61 -10.14 -7.51
CA ALA A 342 -4.77 -9.59 -8.55
C ALA A 342 -5.02 -10.35 -9.86
N ALA A 343 -5.90 -9.81 -10.71
CA ALA A 343 -5.78 -10.03 -12.14
C ALA A 343 -4.44 -9.40 -12.54
N GLY A 344 -3.65 -10.15 -13.29
CA GLY A 344 -2.23 -9.92 -13.52
C GLY A 344 -1.85 -8.47 -13.84
N ALA A 345 -0.65 -8.11 -13.41
CA ALA A 345 0.02 -6.89 -13.82
C ALA A 345 0.07 -6.79 -15.35
N ALA A 346 -0.81 -5.98 -15.91
CA ALA A 346 -0.65 -5.33 -17.20
C ALA A 346 -1.38 -3.98 -17.10
N GLY A 347 -0.64 -2.89 -17.30
CA GLY A 347 -1.19 -1.54 -17.28
C GLY A 347 -2.35 -1.42 -18.26
N THR A 348 -3.57 -1.44 -17.75
CA THR A 348 -4.78 -1.32 -18.56
C THR A 348 -5.10 0.17 -18.65
N THR A 349 -4.66 0.80 -19.74
CA THR A 349 -5.07 2.18 -20.07
C THR A 349 -6.56 2.21 -20.40
N ALA A 350 -7.24 3.35 -20.26
CA ALA A 350 -8.64 3.52 -20.69
C ALA A 350 -8.88 3.08 -22.16
N ARG A 351 -7.86 3.21 -23.02
CA ARG A 351 -7.87 2.75 -24.42
C ARG A 351 -7.89 1.21 -24.55
N SER A 352 -7.32 0.49 -23.59
CA SER A 352 -7.36 -0.99 -23.55
C SER A 352 -8.67 -1.56 -22.99
N LEU A 353 -9.33 -0.84 -22.07
CA LEU A 353 -10.64 -1.25 -21.53
C LEU A 353 -11.75 -1.06 -22.57
N SER A 354 -11.76 0.09 -23.25
CA SER A 354 -12.73 0.38 -24.32
C SER A 354 -12.67 -0.63 -25.47
N ALA A 355 -11.46 -1.02 -25.90
CA ALA A 355 -11.27 -2.02 -26.95
C ALA A 355 -11.75 -3.43 -26.53
N ARG A 356 -11.57 -3.81 -25.26
CA ARG A 356 -12.09 -5.08 -24.72
C ARG A 356 -13.61 -5.08 -24.65
N ILE A 357 -14.22 -3.98 -24.20
CA ILE A 357 -15.68 -3.82 -24.23
C ILE A 357 -16.18 -3.99 -25.67
N ALA A 358 -15.60 -3.25 -26.61
CA ALA A 358 -15.99 -3.31 -28.03
C ALA A 358 -15.95 -4.74 -28.60
N GLY A 359 -14.88 -5.50 -28.32
CA GLY A 359 -14.73 -6.88 -28.80
C GLY A 359 -15.70 -7.90 -28.19
N LEU A 360 -16.36 -7.55 -27.09
CA LEU A 360 -17.31 -8.41 -26.37
C LEU A 360 -18.78 -8.01 -26.58
N LEU A 361 -19.04 -6.88 -27.26
CA LEU A 361 -20.39 -6.44 -27.59
C LEU A 361 -20.97 -7.28 -28.72
N SER A 362 -22.21 -7.73 -28.54
CA SER A 362 -23.01 -8.32 -29.61
C SER A 362 -24.11 -7.35 -30.03
N ALA A 363 -24.42 -7.29 -31.33
CA ALA A 363 -25.48 -6.44 -31.88
C ALA A 363 -26.63 -7.30 -32.41
N PHE A 364 -27.85 -6.99 -31.99
CA PHE A 364 -29.07 -7.64 -32.44
C PHE A 364 -29.97 -6.61 -33.13
N PRO A 365 -30.05 -6.63 -34.47
CA PRO A 365 -30.94 -5.73 -35.21
C PRO A 365 -32.42 -6.10 -34.95
N ASP A 366 -33.29 -5.09 -35.08
CA ASP A 366 -34.75 -5.21 -34.93
C ASP A 366 -35.20 -5.76 -33.56
N HIS A 367 -34.45 -5.43 -32.50
CA HIS A 367 -34.76 -5.83 -31.12
C HIS A 367 -34.75 -4.62 -30.18
N PRO A 368 -35.74 -4.45 -29.27
CA PRO A 368 -36.94 -5.28 -29.12
C PRO A 368 -37.99 -5.08 -30.23
N GLU A 369 -37.84 -4.04 -31.05
CA GLU A 369 -38.76 -3.68 -32.13
C GLU A 369 -37.99 -3.38 -33.44
N PRO A 370 -38.65 -3.44 -34.62
CA PRO A 370 -38.02 -3.13 -35.90
C PRO A 370 -37.39 -1.74 -35.94
N GLY A 371 -36.18 -1.63 -36.47
CA GLY A 371 -35.40 -0.39 -36.57
C GLY A 371 -34.45 -0.10 -35.39
N ILE A 372 -34.48 -0.91 -34.33
CA ILE A 372 -33.60 -0.75 -33.15
C ILE A 372 -32.46 -1.78 -33.20
N VAL A 373 -31.22 -1.33 -33.05
CA VAL A 373 -30.06 -2.21 -32.87
C VAL A 373 -29.76 -2.34 -31.38
N PHE A 374 -30.12 -3.47 -30.80
CA PHE A 374 -29.83 -3.75 -29.39
C PHE A 374 -28.37 -4.14 -29.21
N ARG A 375 -27.65 -3.43 -28.34
CA ARG A 375 -26.28 -3.78 -27.94
C ARG A 375 -26.33 -4.62 -26.67
N ASP A 376 -25.92 -5.88 -26.79
CA ASP A 376 -25.87 -6.84 -25.70
C ASP A 376 -24.50 -6.83 -25.01
N LEU A 377 -24.57 -6.85 -23.68
CA LEU A 377 -23.42 -6.78 -22.76
C LEU A 377 -23.11 -8.13 -22.12
N ALA A 378 -23.81 -9.22 -22.48
CA ALA A 378 -23.60 -10.54 -21.87
C ALA A 378 -22.13 -10.98 -21.99
N GLY A 379 -21.48 -10.74 -23.13
CA GLY A 379 -20.05 -11.03 -23.31
C GLY A 379 -19.15 -10.24 -22.35
N VAL A 380 -19.47 -8.98 -22.08
CA VAL A 380 -18.74 -8.13 -21.12
C VAL A 380 -18.85 -8.68 -19.70
N TYR A 381 -20.04 -9.14 -19.30
CA TYR A 381 -20.25 -9.71 -17.97
C TYR A 381 -19.77 -11.15 -17.83
N ALA A 382 -19.64 -11.89 -18.93
CA ALA A 382 -19.11 -13.26 -18.95
C ALA A 382 -17.57 -13.30 -18.85
N GLU A 383 -16.89 -12.22 -19.22
CA GLU A 383 -15.42 -12.14 -19.18
C GLU A 383 -14.92 -12.11 -17.72
N PRO A 384 -14.13 -13.12 -17.29
CA PRO A 384 -13.63 -13.18 -15.93
C PRO A 384 -12.81 -11.95 -15.54
N GLY A 385 -13.14 -11.34 -14.40
CA GLY A 385 -12.41 -10.18 -13.86
C GLY A 385 -12.78 -8.83 -14.49
N LEU A 386 -13.35 -8.80 -15.70
CA LEU A 386 -13.64 -7.54 -16.39
C LEU A 386 -14.64 -6.67 -15.62
N LEU A 387 -15.68 -7.25 -15.00
CA LEU A 387 -16.61 -6.47 -14.17
C LEU A 387 -15.92 -5.74 -13.00
N ALA A 388 -14.89 -6.34 -12.41
CA ALA A 388 -14.12 -5.70 -11.34
C ALA A 388 -13.27 -4.54 -11.89
N GLU A 389 -12.63 -4.74 -13.05
CA GLU A 389 -11.86 -3.69 -13.73
C GLU A 389 -12.75 -2.50 -14.15
N LEU A 390 -13.95 -2.78 -14.66
CA LEU A 390 -14.94 -1.75 -15.02
C LEU A 390 -15.36 -0.97 -13.77
N ALA A 391 -15.61 -1.65 -12.65
CA ALA A 391 -15.95 -1.02 -11.39
C ALA A 391 -14.80 -0.16 -10.84
N ASP A 392 -13.55 -0.61 -10.97
CA ASP A 392 -12.36 0.16 -10.61
C ASP A 392 -12.19 1.42 -11.45
N ALA A 393 -12.42 1.32 -12.76
CA ALA A 393 -12.38 2.47 -13.66
C ALA A 393 -13.42 3.54 -13.28
N VAL A 394 -14.63 3.11 -12.90
CA VAL A 394 -15.68 4.02 -12.42
C VAL A 394 -15.31 4.61 -11.05
N ALA A 395 -14.86 3.78 -10.11
CA ALA A 395 -14.48 4.20 -8.76
C ALA A 395 -13.32 5.21 -8.76
N GLY A 396 -12.33 5.01 -9.63
CA GLY A 396 -11.17 5.89 -9.74
C GLY A 396 -11.45 7.23 -10.43
N HIS A 397 -12.57 7.36 -11.15
CA HIS A 397 -12.90 8.57 -11.90
C HIS A 397 -13.60 9.64 -11.06
N PHE A 398 -14.46 9.24 -10.12
CA PHE A 398 -15.30 10.18 -9.36
C PHE A 398 -14.79 10.32 -7.92
N GLY A 399 -14.35 11.53 -7.56
CA GLY A 399 -13.98 11.89 -6.20
C GLY A 399 -15.16 12.48 -5.42
N GLY A 400 -15.22 12.22 -4.11
CA GLY A 400 -16.22 12.82 -3.24
C GLY A 400 -17.64 12.38 -3.56
N VAL A 401 -17.84 11.06 -3.61
CA VAL A 401 -19.16 10.44 -3.73
C VAL A 401 -19.51 9.84 -2.37
N ASP A 402 -20.76 10.02 -1.94
CA ASP A 402 -21.25 9.52 -0.65
C ASP A 402 -22.16 8.29 -0.84
N ARG A 403 -22.70 8.06 -2.05
CA ARG A 403 -23.61 6.95 -2.37
C ARG A 403 -23.61 6.57 -3.85
N ILE A 404 -23.79 5.28 -4.13
CA ILE A 404 -24.04 4.75 -5.47
C ILE A 404 -25.54 4.58 -5.70
N LEU A 405 -26.05 5.09 -6.81
CA LEU A 405 -27.43 4.88 -7.26
C LEU A 405 -27.40 4.04 -8.54
N ALA A 406 -27.82 2.78 -8.44
CA ALA A 406 -27.86 1.88 -9.58
C ALA A 406 -29.22 1.95 -10.28
N VAL A 407 -29.19 2.17 -11.59
CA VAL A 407 -30.37 2.33 -12.43
C VAL A 407 -30.87 0.97 -12.92
N GLU A 408 -32.19 0.81 -12.99
CA GLU A 408 -32.98 -0.36 -13.36
C GLU A 408 -32.25 -1.60 -13.95
N ALA A 409 -32.46 -2.76 -13.32
CA ALA A 409 -32.03 -4.12 -13.65
C ALA A 409 -30.56 -4.30 -14.09
N ARG A 410 -30.15 -3.79 -15.25
CA ARG A 410 -28.81 -4.00 -15.81
C ARG A 410 -27.78 -3.06 -15.19
N GLY A 411 -28.17 -1.81 -14.87
CA GLY A 411 -27.30 -0.91 -14.10
C GLY A 411 -26.99 -1.42 -12.69
N PHE A 412 -27.75 -2.41 -12.17
CA PHE A 412 -27.45 -3.05 -10.88
C PHE A 412 -26.16 -3.84 -10.89
N LEU A 413 -25.78 -4.44 -12.02
CA LEU A 413 -24.56 -5.23 -12.12
C LEU A 413 -23.33 -4.34 -11.89
N LEU A 414 -23.23 -3.26 -12.66
CA LEU A 414 -22.15 -2.30 -12.51
C LEU A 414 -22.27 -1.52 -11.19
N GLY A 415 -23.46 -1.06 -10.82
CA GLY A 415 -23.65 -0.30 -9.58
C GLY A 415 -23.34 -1.10 -8.31
N ALA A 416 -23.71 -2.40 -8.27
CA ALA A 416 -23.34 -3.28 -7.17
C ALA A 416 -21.83 -3.55 -7.15
N ALA A 417 -21.20 -3.74 -8.31
CA ALA A 417 -19.75 -3.91 -8.39
C ALA A 417 -19.02 -2.65 -7.90
N VAL A 418 -19.42 -1.45 -8.31
CA VAL A 418 -18.85 -0.17 -7.86
C VAL A 418 -19.05 0.02 -6.35
N SER A 419 -20.24 -0.28 -5.82
CA SER A 419 -20.50 -0.23 -4.37
C SER A 419 -19.59 -1.21 -3.61
N ALA A 420 -19.43 -2.45 -4.10
CA ALA A 420 -18.56 -3.44 -3.48
C ALA A 420 -17.08 -3.03 -3.48
N ARG A 421 -16.61 -2.33 -4.53
CA ARG A 421 -15.23 -1.84 -4.64
C ARG A 421 -14.96 -0.58 -3.81
N THR A 422 -15.94 0.30 -3.68
CA THR A 422 -15.80 1.58 -2.97
C THR A 422 -16.18 1.51 -1.49
N GLY A 423 -16.96 0.50 -1.09
CA GLY A 423 -17.58 0.43 0.24
C GLY A 423 -18.73 1.43 0.44
N LEU A 424 -19.12 2.19 -0.59
CA LEU A 424 -20.19 3.18 -0.50
C LEU A 424 -21.57 2.52 -0.48
N PRO A 425 -22.56 3.09 0.24
CA PRO A 425 -23.93 2.60 0.23
C PRO A 425 -24.52 2.52 -1.18
N LEU A 426 -25.29 1.46 -1.45
CA LEU A 426 -26.01 1.24 -2.70
C LEU A 426 -27.51 1.51 -2.52
N THR A 427 -28.06 2.35 -3.39
CA THR A 427 -29.51 2.53 -3.53
C THR A 427 -29.94 2.11 -4.92
N LEU A 428 -31.08 1.41 -5.03
CA LEU A 428 -31.62 0.94 -6.30
C LEU A 428 -32.76 1.84 -6.75
N VAL A 429 -32.72 2.22 -8.02
CA VAL A 429 -33.87 2.81 -8.73
C VAL A 429 -34.61 1.70 -9.45
N ARG A 430 -35.95 1.71 -9.36
CA ARG A 430 -36.78 0.66 -9.93
C ARG A 430 -37.94 1.21 -10.75
N LYS A 431 -38.46 0.43 -11.68
CA LYS A 431 -39.77 0.63 -12.31
C LYS A 431 -40.90 0.63 -11.27
N PRO A 432 -42.03 1.30 -11.58
CA PRO A 432 -43.18 1.39 -10.69
C PRO A 432 -43.63 0.08 -10.07
N GLY A 433 -43.91 0.12 -8.76
CA GLY A 433 -44.53 -1.00 -8.03
C GLY A 433 -43.56 -2.12 -7.64
N LYS A 434 -42.24 -1.90 -7.77
CA LYS A 434 -41.21 -2.86 -7.34
C LYS A 434 -40.57 -2.52 -5.99
N LEU A 435 -40.77 -1.30 -5.48
CA LEU A 435 -40.22 -0.85 -4.20
C LEU A 435 -41.30 -0.85 -3.10
N PRO A 436 -40.97 -1.23 -1.86
CA PRO A 436 -41.90 -1.16 -0.75
C PRO A 436 -42.05 0.27 -0.21
N GLY A 437 -43.24 0.60 0.29
CA GLY A 437 -43.50 1.86 1.00
C GLY A 437 -43.56 3.11 0.10
N PRO A 438 -43.48 4.32 0.69
CA PRO A 438 -43.58 5.57 -0.05
C PRO A 438 -42.36 5.79 -0.97
N VAL A 439 -42.61 6.30 -2.17
CA VAL A 439 -41.58 6.52 -3.20
C VAL A 439 -41.61 7.96 -3.74
N HIS A 440 -40.47 8.44 -4.25
CA HIS A 440 -40.43 9.48 -5.27
C HIS A 440 -40.55 8.82 -6.64
N ARG A 441 -41.27 9.46 -7.57
CA ARG A 441 -41.47 8.97 -8.93
C ARG A 441 -41.16 10.08 -9.92
N VAL A 442 -40.45 9.73 -11.00
CA VAL A 442 -40.17 10.61 -12.14
C VAL A 442 -40.57 9.90 -13.42
N GLU A 443 -41.31 10.59 -14.27
CA GLU A 443 -41.65 10.15 -15.63
C GLU A 443 -40.68 10.79 -16.63
N TYR A 444 -40.27 10.03 -17.64
CA TYR A 444 -39.35 10.50 -18.67
C TYR A 444 -39.73 9.95 -20.05
N ALA A 445 -39.37 10.72 -21.09
CA ALA A 445 -39.60 10.34 -22.47
C ALA A 445 -38.52 9.39 -22.98
N LEU A 446 -38.95 8.32 -23.64
CA LEU A 446 -38.12 7.43 -24.46
C LEU A 446 -38.15 7.90 -25.92
N GLU A 447 -37.38 7.23 -26.80
CA GLU A 447 -37.49 7.40 -28.27
C GLU A 447 -38.91 7.16 -28.76
N TYR A 448 -39.61 6.20 -28.14
CA TYR A 448 -41.03 5.91 -28.37
C TYR A 448 -41.72 5.67 -27.01
N GLY A 449 -42.58 6.60 -26.58
CA GLY A 449 -43.37 6.49 -25.34
C GLY A 449 -42.78 7.20 -24.10
N THR A 450 -43.41 6.97 -22.94
CA THR A 450 -42.92 7.41 -21.62
C THR A 450 -42.67 6.20 -20.72
N ASP A 451 -41.64 6.27 -19.89
CA ASP A 451 -41.36 5.29 -18.83
C ASP A 451 -41.18 6.02 -17.50
N GLN A 452 -41.18 5.27 -16.40
CA GLN A 452 -41.16 5.82 -15.05
C GLN A 452 -40.12 5.11 -14.19
N LEU A 453 -39.48 5.88 -13.31
CA LEU A 453 -38.56 5.37 -12.31
C LEU A 453 -38.97 5.84 -10.91
N GLU A 454 -38.70 4.98 -9.93
CA GLU A 454 -39.00 5.17 -8.53
C GLU A 454 -37.76 4.96 -7.65
N VAL A 455 -37.66 5.75 -6.59
CA VAL A 455 -36.75 5.52 -5.46
C VAL A 455 -37.53 5.66 -4.16
N GLN A 456 -37.23 4.83 -3.17
CA GLN A 456 -37.92 4.86 -1.89
C GLN A 456 -37.59 6.16 -1.13
N LYS A 457 -38.62 6.79 -0.54
CA LYS A 457 -38.42 7.99 0.29
C LYS A 457 -37.53 7.66 1.48
N GLY A 458 -36.49 8.46 1.71
CA GLY A 458 -35.50 8.24 2.76
C GLY A 458 -34.36 7.29 2.40
N ALA A 459 -34.34 6.69 1.20
CA ALA A 459 -33.23 5.85 0.76
C ALA A 459 -31.95 6.63 0.39
N ILE A 460 -32.06 7.95 0.25
CA ILE A 460 -30.96 8.88 0.02
C ILE A 460 -31.16 10.02 1.03
N ALA A 461 -30.10 10.36 1.78
CA ALA A 461 -30.17 11.43 2.77
C ALA A 461 -29.99 12.81 2.09
N PRO A 462 -30.67 13.86 2.58
CA PRO A 462 -30.48 15.21 2.06
C PRO A 462 -29.01 15.65 2.13
N GLY A 463 -28.52 16.30 1.07
CA GLY A 463 -27.15 16.80 0.97
C GLY A 463 -26.12 15.80 0.44
N GLU A 464 -26.42 14.51 0.38
CA GLU A 464 -25.51 13.49 -0.17
C GLU A 464 -25.15 13.76 -1.63
N ARG A 465 -23.92 13.39 -2.00
CA ARG A 465 -23.41 13.41 -3.37
C ARG A 465 -23.51 12.01 -3.95
N VAL A 466 -24.36 11.85 -4.96
CA VAL A 466 -24.78 10.55 -5.48
C VAL A 466 -24.18 10.31 -6.87
N LEU A 467 -23.51 9.18 -7.06
CA LEU A 467 -23.06 8.70 -8.37
C LEU A 467 -24.14 7.82 -8.99
N CYS A 468 -24.72 8.25 -10.12
CA CYS A 468 -25.70 7.46 -10.86
C CYS A 468 -24.99 6.50 -11.83
N VAL A 469 -25.29 5.22 -11.76
CA VAL A 469 -24.64 4.17 -12.55
C VAL A 469 -25.68 3.43 -13.38
N ASP A 470 -25.46 3.35 -14.68
CA ASP A 470 -26.28 2.59 -15.62
C ASP A 470 -25.38 1.79 -16.57
N ASP A 471 -25.97 0.93 -17.41
CA ASP A 471 -25.20 0.12 -18.36
C ASP A 471 -25.03 0.79 -19.73
N VAL A 472 -26.11 1.31 -20.31
CA VAL A 472 -26.12 1.90 -21.65
C VAL A 472 -26.72 3.32 -21.65
N LEU A 473 -26.01 4.27 -22.24
CA LEU A 473 -26.49 5.60 -22.55
C LEU A 473 -27.00 5.67 -24.00
N ALA A 474 -28.32 5.68 -24.17
CA ALA A 474 -28.99 6.01 -25.43
C ALA A 474 -29.38 7.50 -25.45
N THR A 475 -30.67 7.83 -25.32
CA THR A 475 -31.19 9.22 -25.30
C THR A 475 -30.89 10.01 -24.02
N GLY A 476 -30.25 9.39 -23.02
CA GLY A 476 -30.02 9.98 -21.69
C GLY A 476 -31.26 10.14 -20.80
N GLY A 477 -32.45 9.70 -21.24
CA GLY A 477 -33.69 9.86 -20.48
C GLY A 477 -33.66 9.19 -19.10
N THR A 478 -33.15 7.96 -19.03
CA THR A 478 -33.10 7.17 -17.79
C THR A 478 -32.20 7.80 -16.73
N LEU A 479 -30.99 8.23 -17.11
CA LEU A 479 -30.05 8.90 -16.19
C LEU A 479 -30.51 10.32 -15.80
N ALA A 480 -31.20 11.03 -16.70
CA ALA A 480 -31.82 12.30 -16.37
C ALA A 480 -32.95 12.11 -15.32
N ALA A 481 -33.76 11.07 -15.48
CA ALA A 481 -34.78 10.70 -14.49
C ALA A 481 -34.15 10.31 -13.15
N ALA A 482 -33.04 9.55 -13.16
CA ALA A 482 -32.28 9.21 -11.96
C ALA A 482 -31.77 10.47 -11.23
N ALA A 483 -31.20 11.44 -11.96
CA ALA A 483 -30.77 12.71 -11.37
C ALA A 483 -31.94 13.53 -10.78
N ALA A 484 -33.11 13.52 -11.43
CA ALA A 484 -34.31 14.15 -10.89
C ALA A 484 -34.80 13.46 -9.61
N LEU A 485 -34.70 12.13 -9.50
CA LEU A 485 -35.01 11.39 -8.27
C LEU A 485 -34.03 11.73 -7.14
N VAL A 486 -32.73 11.86 -7.44
CA VAL A 486 -31.71 12.32 -6.49
C VAL A 486 -32.07 13.71 -5.95
N ALA A 487 -32.44 14.64 -6.85
CA ALA A 487 -32.87 15.98 -6.46
C ALA A 487 -34.16 15.96 -5.62
N ALA A 488 -35.12 15.09 -5.95
CA ALA A 488 -36.36 14.92 -5.18
C ALA A 488 -36.11 14.41 -3.74
N CYS A 489 -35.00 13.70 -3.51
CA CYS A 489 -34.55 13.29 -2.18
C CYS A 489 -33.79 14.39 -1.42
N GLY A 490 -33.58 15.58 -2.02
CA GLY A 490 -32.79 16.66 -1.45
C GLY A 490 -31.27 16.43 -1.54
N ALA A 491 -30.82 15.51 -2.38
CA ALA A 491 -29.42 15.19 -2.62
C ALA A 491 -28.92 15.82 -3.95
N ARG A 492 -27.64 15.67 -4.27
CA ARG A 492 -27.02 16.19 -5.50
C ARG A 492 -26.35 15.09 -6.29
N THR A 493 -26.52 15.10 -7.60
CA THR A 493 -25.81 14.19 -8.51
C THR A 493 -24.34 14.61 -8.61
N ALA A 494 -23.44 13.76 -8.13
CA ALA A 494 -21.98 13.96 -8.16
C ALA A 494 -21.39 13.68 -9.54
N GLY A 495 -21.99 12.72 -10.25
CA GLY A 495 -21.58 12.28 -11.57
C GLY A 495 -22.46 11.14 -12.07
N MET A 496 -22.20 10.70 -13.29
CA MET A 496 -22.89 9.62 -13.98
C MET A 496 -21.88 8.70 -14.66
N ALA A 497 -22.10 7.38 -14.60
CA ALA A 497 -21.23 6.41 -15.26
C ALA A 497 -22.04 5.39 -16.06
N VAL A 498 -21.57 5.09 -17.28
CA VAL A 498 -22.12 4.02 -18.14
C VAL A 498 -21.02 3.17 -18.75
N LEU A 499 -21.33 1.91 -19.03
CA LEU A 499 -20.42 1.04 -19.78
C LEU A 499 -20.31 1.49 -21.24
N VAL A 500 -21.47 1.74 -21.87
CA VAL A 500 -21.55 2.03 -23.30
C VAL A 500 -22.40 3.27 -23.55
N ALA A 501 -21.97 4.16 -24.44
CA ALA A 501 -22.84 5.19 -25.02
C ALA A 501 -23.07 4.92 -26.51
N LEU A 502 -24.30 5.10 -26.98
CA LEU A 502 -24.66 4.99 -28.39
C LEU A 502 -24.55 6.38 -29.04
N ALA A 503 -23.52 6.59 -29.85
CA ALA A 503 -23.34 7.85 -30.57
C ALA A 503 -24.50 8.08 -31.56
N GLY A 504 -24.91 9.34 -31.71
CA GLY A 504 -26.02 9.73 -32.59
C GLY A 504 -27.39 9.87 -31.90
N LEU A 505 -27.55 9.37 -30.67
CA LEU A 505 -28.83 9.46 -29.92
C LEU A 505 -28.93 10.65 -28.95
N GLY A 506 -27.92 11.53 -28.92
CA GLY A 506 -27.97 12.80 -28.18
C GLY A 506 -27.92 12.70 -26.65
N GLY A 507 -27.60 11.52 -26.09
CA GLY A 507 -27.62 11.29 -24.64
C GLY A 507 -26.58 12.09 -23.88
N SER A 508 -25.35 12.13 -24.37
CA SER A 508 -24.24 12.86 -23.73
C SER A 508 -24.51 14.37 -23.70
N GLU A 509 -25.07 14.93 -24.78
CA GLU A 509 -25.47 16.34 -24.88
C GLU A 509 -26.57 16.68 -23.87
N ARG A 510 -27.56 15.79 -23.73
CA ARG A 510 -28.66 15.94 -22.78
C ARG A 510 -28.18 15.97 -21.33
N LEU A 511 -27.13 15.22 -21.02
CA LEU A 511 -26.56 15.08 -19.68
C LEU A 511 -25.38 16.02 -19.41
N SER A 512 -25.06 16.93 -20.34
CA SER A 512 -23.91 17.87 -20.28
C SER A 512 -23.78 18.71 -19.00
N ARG A 513 -24.85 18.81 -18.19
CA ARG A 513 -24.84 19.48 -16.88
C ARG A 513 -24.24 18.65 -15.75
N HIS A 514 -23.93 17.37 -16.00
CA HIS A 514 -23.38 16.44 -15.02
C HIS A 514 -22.05 15.88 -15.53
N PRO A 515 -21.06 15.68 -14.65
CA PRO A 515 -19.87 14.89 -14.99
C PRO A 515 -20.30 13.49 -15.46
N LEU A 516 -19.89 13.08 -16.66
CA LEU A 516 -20.28 11.82 -17.27
C LEU A 516 -19.03 11.02 -17.67
N LEU A 517 -18.95 9.77 -17.20
CA LEU A 517 -17.97 8.79 -17.63
C LEU A 517 -18.65 7.77 -18.56
N VAL A 518 -18.09 7.63 -19.76
CA VAL A 518 -18.44 6.57 -20.72
C VAL A 518 -17.20 5.69 -20.89
N LEU A 519 -17.33 4.38 -20.64
CA LEU A 519 -16.19 3.46 -20.81
C LEU A 519 -15.97 3.06 -22.28
N HIS A 520 -17.02 3.07 -23.10
CA HIS A 520 -16.95 2.84 -24.54
C HIS A 520 -18.04 3.58 -25.32
N ASP A 521 -17.64 4.32 -26.36
CA ASP A 521 -18.57 4.94 -27.32
C ASP A 521 -18.74 4.03 -28.54
N VAL A 522 -19.99 3.66 -28.83
CA VAL A 522 -20.37 2.93 -30.05
C VAL A 522 -20.66 3.97 -31.14
N PRO A 523 -19.87 4.01 -32.24
CA PRO A 523 -20.05 5.00 -33.30
C PRO A 523 -21.37 4.80 -34.07
N GLU A 524 -21.87 5.89 -34.65
CA GLU A 524 -23.14 5.98 -35.39
C GLU A 524 -23.16 5.11 -36.68
N ALA A 525 -21.97 4.74 -37.18
CA ALA A 525 -21.77 3.81 -38.29
C ALA A 525 -20.86 2.67 -37.85
N ASP A 526 -21.44 1.51 -37.53
CA ASP A 526 -20.70 0.26 -37.36
C ASP A 526 -21.03 -0.70 -38.52
N PRO A 527 -20.19 -0.78 -39.57
CA PRO A 527 -20.40 -1.66 -40.72
C PRO A 527 -19.99 -3.13 -40.48
N ALA A 528 -19.67 -3.54 -39.25
CA ALA A 528 -19.22 -4.90 -38.97
C ALA A 528 -20.39 -5.88 -38.68
N VAL A 529 -21.20 -6.16 -39.70
CA VAL A 529 -21.95 -7.42 -39.78
C VAL A 529 -21.54 -8.14 -41.06
N PRO A 530 -20.71 -9.21 -41.00
CA PRO A 530 -20.53 -10.07 -42.15
C PRO A 530 -21.86 -10.79 -42.41
N ALA A 531 -22.35 -10.66 -43.64
CA ALA A 531 -23.46 -11.47 -44.13
C ALA A 531 -23.07 -12.95 -44.14
N GLY A 532 -23.70 -13.74 -43.25
CA GLY A 532 -23.98 -15.16 -43.40
C GLY A 532 -22.83 -16.15 -43.18
N HIS A 533 -23.07 -17.13 -42.31
CA HIS A 533 -22.78 -18.55 -42.62
C HIS A 533 -24.05 -19.34 -42.30
N GLY A 534 -24.61 -19.96 -43.34
CA GLY A 534 -25.76 -20.85 -43.21
C GLY A 534 -25.37 -22.19 -42.58
N GLY A 535 -26.35 -22.77 -41.88
CA GLY A 535 -26.59 -24.21 -41.84
C GLY A 535 -25.65 -25.08 -41.01
N ALA A 536 -26.06 -25.40 -39.79
CA ALA A 536 -26.06 -26.79 -39.30
C ALA A 536 -27.16 -26.95 -38.25
N GLY A 537 -28.11 -27.85 -38.52
CA GLY A 537 -29.37 -27.95 -37.82
C GLY A 537 -29.28 -28.50 -36.39
N TYR A 538 -30.28 -28.12 -35.61
CA TYR A 538 -30.96 -29.00 -34.66
C TYR A 538 -32.45 -28.63 -34.69
N ALA A 539 -33.19 -29.34 -35.54
CA ALA A 539 -34.59 -29.61 -35.25
C ALA A 539 -34.60 -30.78 -34.26
N ASP A 540 -35.13 -30.56 -33.06
CA ASP A 540 -36.22 -31.38 -32.51
C ASP A 540 -36.54 -31.00 -31.06
N GLY A 541 -37.83 -30.78 -30.81
CA GLY A 541 -38.49 -31.14 -29.55
C GLY A 541 -38.42 -30.13 -28.40
N ILE A 542 -39.48 -29.35 -28.21
CA ILE A 542 -40.64 -29.73 -27.38
C ILE A 542 -41.57 -28.51 -27.24
N ASP A 543 -42.74 -28.65 -27.83
CA ASP A 543 -43.95 -27.90 -27.50
C ASP A 543 -44.47 -28.36 -26.13
N ARG A 544 -44.77 -27.43 -25.20
CA ARG A 544 -46.07 -27.33 -24.50
C ARG A 544 -46.05 -26.32 -23.33
N LYS A 545 -46.91 -25.31 -23.51
CA LYS A 545 -47.79 -24.61 -22.54
C LYS A 545 -47.76 -25.08 -21.08
N ALA A 546 -47.80 -24.11 -20.16
CA ALA A 546 -49.02 -23.84 -19.38
C ALA A 546 -48.92 -22.53 -18.58
N THR A 547 -49.76 -21.56 -18.96
CA THR A 547 -50.39 -20.63 -18.04
C THR A 547 -51.37 -21.39 -17.14
N ALA A 548 -51.29 -21.15 -15.84
CA ALA A 548 -52.40 -21.05 -14.90
C ALA A 548 -51.94 -20.17 -13.73
#